data_AF-R5AE17-F1
#
_entry.id   AF-R5AE17-F1
#
_cell.length_a   1.000
_cell.length_b   1.000
_cell.length_c   1.000
_cell.angle_alpha   90.00
_cell.angle_beta   90.00
_cell.angle_gamma   90.00
#
_symmetry.space_group_name_H-M   'P 1'
#
loop_
_entity.id
_entity.type
_entity.pdbx_description
1 polymer ?
#
loop_
_entity_poly.entity_id
_entity_poly.type
_entity_poly.pdbx_seq_one_letter_code
_entity_poly.pdbx_strand_id
1 'polypeptide(L)'
;MPALWPTPSDWTTQSRFLDVKQLFSTRRVFLVLGILVLILALVFAVILVPPYLQSLGQGTVDNAQVNILVDNPAQLDASQEYPKTWQAEMAMEQVKNKFQVEFRHCNLESLTYDKAYSDQLRPQLAELYKNQLYGEDVFLITASFTTGEKDVPSGLEPNTTYEDYQWVVGDAKNAHTNISVMDHGFLL
;
A
#
# COMPACT_ATOMS: atom_id res chain seq x y z
N MET A 1 93.62 -23.51 -6.41
CA MET A 1 93.54 -23.52 -4.94
C MET A 1 93.97 -22.14 -4.47
N PRO A 2 93.26 -21.45 -3.55
CA PRO A 2 92.57 -22.03 -2.40
C PRO A 2 91.05 -21.78 -2.36
N ALA A 3 90.39 -22.60 -1.55
CA ALA A 3 89.00 -22.47 -1.15
C ALA A 3 88.88 -21.40 -0.05
N LEU A 4 87.92 -20.49 -0.19
CA LEU A 4 87.48 -19.57 0.85
C LEU A 4 86.02 -19.90 1.17
N TRP A 5 85.84 -20.73 2.19
CA TRP A 5 84.55 -20.98 2.82
C TRP A 5 84.10 -19.72 3.57
N PRO A 6 82.83 -19.30 3.48
CA PRO A 6 82.27 -18.37 4.46
C PRO A 6 81.80 -19.16 5.71
N THR A 7 82.04 -18.58 6.88
CA THR A 7 81.66 -19.08 8.21
C THR A 7 80.17 -18.86 8.50
N PRO A 8 79.56 -19.65 9.42
CA PRO A 8 78.14 -19.52 9.76
C PRO A 8 77.90 -18.45 10.84
N SER A 9 77.15 -17.40 10.49
CA SER A 9 76.56 -16.38 11.38
C SER A 9 75.49 -15.64 10.56
N ASP A 10 74.23 -15.48 10.91
CA ASP A 10 73.50 -15.58 12.18
C ASP A 10 72.04 -15.92 11.84
N TRP A 11 71.42 -16.78 12.65
CA TRP A 11 69.98 -17.00 12.58
C TRP A 11 69.27 -15.80 13.21
N THR A 12 68.92 -14.80 12.40
CA THR A 12 67.91 -13.83 12.81
C THR A 12 66.54 -14.37 12.39
N THR A 13 65.90 -15.07 13.32
CA THR A 13 64.47 -15.41 13.25
C THR A 13 63.69 -14.11 13.25
N GLN A 14 63.41 -13.56 12.07
CA GLN A 14 62.55 -12.39 11.93
C GLN A 14 61.11 -12.85 12.18
N SER A 15 60.66 -12.71 13.43
CA SER A 15 59.26 -12.90 13.80
C SER A 15 58.40 -11.89 13.02
N ARG A 16 57.74 -12.37 11.97
CA ARG A 16 56.60 -11.69 11.34
C ARG A 16 55.47 -11.62 12.36
N PHE A 17 55.53 -10.64 13.25
CA PHE A 17 54.33 -10.12 13.88
C PHE A 17 53.53 -9.45 12.77
N LEU A 18 52.55 -10.17 12.21
CA LEU A 18 51.48 -9.55 11.45
C LEU A 18 50.86 -8.48 12.36
N ASP A 19 51.00 -7.22 11.97
CA ASP A 19 50.50 -6.09 12.73
C ASP A 19 48.96 -6.09 12.68
N VAL A 20 48.37 -6.81 13.63
CA VAL A 20 46.93 -7.01 13.79
C VAL A 20 46.18 -5.66 13.83
N LYS A 21 46.82 -4.57 14.25
CA LYS A 21 46.21 -3.23 14.29
C LYS A 21 45.92 -2.66 12.90
N GLN A 22 46.71 -2.99 11.87
CA GLN A 22 46.48 -2.53 10.49
C GLN A 22 45.26 -3.21 9.84
N LEU A 23 44.96 -4.45 10.20
CA LEU A 23 43.80 -5.18 9.68
C LEU A 23 42.48 -4.65 10.27
N PHE A 24 42.50 -4.26 11.54
CA PHE A 24 41.33 -3.72 12.24
C PHE A 24 41.00 -2.27 11.89
N SER A 25 41.99 -1.41 11.61
CA SER A 25 41.71 -0.03 11.16
C SER A 25 41.09 -0.03 9.77
N THR A 26 41.62 -0.85 8.86
CA THR A 26 41.15 -0.98 7.48
C THR A 26 39.71 -1.50 7.42
N ARG A 27 39.35 -2.51 8.24
CA ARG A 27 37.96 -2.98 8.36
C ARG A 27 37.00 -1.94 8.95
N ARG A 28 37.45 -1.12 9.90
CA ARG A 28 36.63 -0.02 10.46
C ARG A 28 36.37 1.08 9.44
N VAL A 29 37.35 1.41 8.59
CA VAL A 29 37.18 2.39 7.51
C VAL A 29 36.16 1.90 6.48
N PHE A 30 36.23 0.63 6.06
CA PHE A 30 35.23 0.05 5.16
C PHE A 30 33.83 -0.02 5.77
N LEU A 31 33.71 -0.33 7.07
CA LEU A 31 32.42 -0.28 7.78
C LEU A 31 31.85 1.15 7.84
N VAL A 32 32.67 2.14 8.16
CA VAL A 32 32.25 3.55 8.23
C VAL A 32 31.83 4.05 6.85
N LEU A 33 32.59 3.74 5.80
CA LEU A 33 32.23 4.08 4.42
C LEU A 33 30.93 3.40 3.98
N GLY A 34 30.73 2.13 4.34
CA GLY A 34 29.49 1.40 4.05
C GLY A 34 28.27 2.03 4.73
N ILE A 35 28.40 2.44 5.99
CA ILE A 35 27.35 3.17 6.71
C ILE A 35 27.09 4.52 6.06
N LEU A 36 28.13 5.25 5.63
CA LEU A 36 28.00 6.56 4.99
C LEU A 36 27.27 6.46 3.64
N VAL A 37 27.57 5.44 2.84
CA VAL A 37 26.87 5.14 1.58
C VAL A 37 25.41 4.74 1.84
N LEU A 38 25.14 3.94 2.88
CA LEU A 38 23.78 3.56 3.25
C LEU A 38 22.95 4.76 3.72
N ILE A 39 23.54 5.65 4.52
CA ILE A 39 22.91 6.92 4.93
C ILE A 39 22.66 7.80 3.70
N LEU A 40 23.63 7.93 2.80
CA LEU A 40 23.47 8.69 1.56
C LEU A 40 22.33 8.13 0.70
N ALA A 41 22.24 6.80 0.56
CA ALA A 41 21.17 6.13 -0.17
C ALA A 41 19.80 6.34 0.49
N LEU A 42 19.73 6.30 1.82
CA LEU A 42 18.50 6.61 2.57
C LEU A 42 18.08 8.07 2.38
N VAL A 43 19.02 9.02 2.46
CA VAL A 43 18.76 10.44 2.22
C VAL A 43 18.29 10.66 0.79
N PHE A 44 18.93 10.03 -0.19
CA PHE A 44 18.53 10.09 -1.60
C PHE A 44 17.14 9.50 -1.82
N ALA A 45 16.82 8.37 -1.17
CA ALA A 45 15.48 7.79 -1.22
C ALA A 45 14.44 8.73 -0.60
N VAL A 46 14.70 9.33 0.57
CA VAL A 46 13.78 10.29 1.20
C VAL A 46 13.57 11.54 0.36
N ILE A 47 14.56 11.97 -0.43
CA ILE A 47 14.44 13.17 -1.27
C ILE A 47 13.77 12.88 -2.62
N LEU A 48 14.06 11.73 -3.25
CA LEU A 48 13.59 11.45 -4.62
C LEU A 48 12.35 10.58 -4.69
N VAL A 49 12.09 9.73 -3.70
CA VAL A 49 10.89 8.88 -3.70
C VAL A 49 9.62 9.72 -3.55
N PRO A 50 9.51 10.71 -2.63
CA PRO A 50 8.29 11.51 -2.51
C PRO A 50 7.90 12.28 -3.79
N PRO A 51 8.78 13.02 -4.48
CA PRO A 51 8.42 13.71 -5.73
C PRO A 51 8.15 12.74 -6.88
N TYR A 52 8.83 11.58 -6.92
CA TYR A 52 8.52 10.53 -7.89
C TYR A 52 7.13 9.94 -7.67
N LEU A 53 6.73 9.67 -6.42
CA LEU A 53 5.38 9.23 -6.09
C LEU A 53 4.32 10.28 -6.40
N GLN A 54 4.63 11.57 -6.19
CA GLN A 54 3.74 12.68 -6.56
C GLN A 54 3.61 12.83 -8.09
N SER A 55 4.65 12.50 -8.87
CA SER A 55 4.58 12.52 -10.34
C SER A 55 3.66 11.46 -10.94
N LEU A 56 3.21 10.49 -10.13
CA LEU A 56 2.27 9.44 -10.55
C LEU A 56 0.80 9.90 -10.53
N GLY A 57 0.50 11.15 -10.17
CA GLY A 57 -0.83 11.76 -10.24
C GLY A 57 -1.93 10.95 -9.56
N GLN A 58 -2.05 11.06 -8.24
CA GLN A 58 -3.09 10.36 -7.48
C GLN A 58 -4.50 10.81 -7.90
N GLY A 59 -5.49 9.92 -7.70
CA GLY A 59 -6.89 10.30 -7.81
C GLY A 59 -7.25 11.38 -6.79
N THR A 60 -8.07 12.36 -7.19
CA THR A 60 -8.54 13.42 -6.29
C THR A 60 -9.80 12.96 -5.58
N VAL A 61 -9.85 13.10 -4.24
CA VAL A 61 -10.99 12.70 -3.41
C VAL A 61 -11.45 13.79 -2.44
N ASP A 62 -10.76 14.93 -2.38
CA ASP A 62 -10.96 15.96 -1.34
C ASP A 62 -12.35 16.59 -1.36
N ASN A 63 -12.99 16.64 -2.53
CA ASN A 63 -14.31 17.22 -2.74
C ASN A 63 -15.41 16.15 -2.90
N ALA A 64 -15.10 14.89 -2.65
CA ALA A 64 -16.05 13.80 -2.82
C ALA A 64 -17.17 13.89 -1.77
N GLN A 65 -18.41 13.97 -2.23
CA GLN A 65 -19.59 13.94 -1.36
C GLN A 65 -19.79 12.53 -0.81
N VAL A 66 -20.03 12.40 0.48
CA VAL A 66 -20.31 11.09 1.10
C VAL A 66 -21.76 11.07 1.55
N ASN A 67 -22.54 10.15 0.97
CA ASN A 67 -23.96 10.00 1.24
C ASN A 67 -24.23 8.64 1.88
N ILE A 68 -24.88 8.65 3.04
CA ILE A 68 -25.32 7.43 3.74
C ILE A 68 -26.85 7.45 3.74
N LEU A 69 -27.44 6.64 2.87
CA LEU A 69 -28.88 6.52 2.69
C LEU A 69 -29.40 5.36 3.54
N VAL A 70 -29.79 5.69 4.77
CA VAL A 70 -30.32 4.75 5.77
C VAL A 70 -31.60 5.33 6.37
N ASP A 71 -32.68 4.55 6.40
CA ASP A 71 -33.99 5.01 6.90
C ASP A 71 -33.95 5.47 8.36
N ASN A 72 -33.23 4.74 9.22
CA ASN A 72 -33.06 5.06 10.63
C ASN A 72 -31.67 4.67 11.16
N PRO A 73 -30.68 5.58 11.14
CA PRO A 73 -29.30 5.27 11.50
C PRO A 73 -29.14 4.88 12.98
N ALA A 74 -29.89 5.52 13.88
CA ALA A 74 -29.82 5.22 15.32
C ALA A 74 -30.30 3.79 15.63
N GLN A 75 -31.29 3.30 14.88
CA GLN A 75 -31.76 1.93 15.01
C GLN A 75 -30.78 0.93 14.41
N LEU A 76 -30.15 1.25 13.28
CA LEU A 76 -29.11 0.43 12.68
C LEU A 76 -27.95 0.20 13.65
N ASP A 77 -27.43 1.27 14.26
CA ASP A 77 -26.30 1.19 15.19
C ASP A 77 -26.61 0.46 16.51
N ALA A 78 -27.86 0.54 16.97
CA ALA A 78 -28.34 -0.15 18.15
C ALA A 78 -28.68 -1.64 17.89
N SER A 79 -28.87 -2.01 16.63
CA SER A 79 -29.19 -3.39 16.22
C SER A 79 -27.93 -4.27 16.12
N GLN A 80 -28.14 -5.57 15.86
CA GLN A 80 -27.07 -6.50 15.46
C GLN A 80 -26.94 -6.59 13.93
N GLU A 81 -27.58 -5.68 13.18
CA GLU A 81 -27.57 -5.68 11.72
C GLU A 81 -26.24 -5.12 11.19
N TYR A 82 -25.79 -5.68 10.06
CA TYR A 82 -24.56 -5.33 9.39
C TYR A 82 -24.83 -4.66 8.03
N PRO A 83 -24.03 -3.66 7.62
CA PRO A 83 -23.01 -2.95 8.39
C PRO A 83 -23.61 -1.87 9.31
N LYS A 84 -22.90 -1.53 10.39
CA LYS A 84 -23.18 -0.35 11.23
C LYS A 84 -22.79 0.95 10.50
N THR A 85 -23.29 2.10 10.96
CA THR A 85 -23.01 3.39 10.31
C THR A 85 -21.51 3.69 10.29
N TRP A 86 -20.82 3.51 11.42
CA TRP A 86 -19.36 3.71 11.50
C TRP A 86 -18.57 2.73 10.61
N GLN A 87 -19.13 1.54 10.34
CA GLN A 87 -18.52 0.57 9.43
C GLN A 87 -18.64 1.05 7.98
N ALA A 88 -19.80 1.57 7.60
CA ALA A 88 -19.98 2.20 6.28
C ALA A 88 -19.03 3.40 6.12
N GLU A 89 -18.89 4.27 7.13
CA GLU A 89 -17.94 5.39 7.10
C GLU A 89 -16.48 4.93 6.93
N MET A 90 -16.07 3.90 7.69
CA MET A 90 -14.74 3.31 7.53
C MET A 90 -14.54 2.73 6.14
N ALA A 91 -15.55 2.09 5.56
CA ALA A 91 -15.50 1.60 4.19
C ALA A 91 -15.33 2.73 3.17
N MET A 92 -16.03 3.85 3.34
CA MET A 92 -15.87 5.03 2.47
C MET A 92 -14.42 5.51 2.46
N GLU A 93 -13.77 5.57 3.62
CA GLU A 93 -12.36 5.96 3.71
C GLU A 93 -11.44 4.92 3.06
N GLN A 94 -11.72 3.62 3.19
CA GLN A 94 -10.96 2.60 2.46
C GLN A 94 -11.13 2.71 0.94
N VAL A 95 -12.35 2.99 0.46
CA VAL A 95 -12.62 3.22 -0.96
C VAL A 95 -11.87 4.45 -1.45
N LYS A 96 -11.89 5.58 -0.72
CA LYS A 96 -11.10 6.77 -1.07
C LYS A 96 -9.61 6.46 -1.17
N ASN A 97 -9.05 5.79 -0.17
CA ASN A 97 -7.62 5.42 -0.17
C ASN A 97 -7.26 4.54 -1.36
N LYS A 98 -8.09 3.56 -1.68
CA LYS A 98 -7.87 2.68 -2.84
C LYS A 98 -8.03 3.43 -4.16
N PHE A 99 -9.05 4.29 -4.27
CA PHE A 99 -9.29 5.15 -5.42
C PHE A 99 -8.10 6.07 -5.71
N GLN A 100 -7.51 6.71 -4.70
CA GLN A 100 -6.34 7.58 -4.88
C GLN A 100 -5.16 6.87 -5.55
N VAL A 101 -4.99 5.57 -5.28
CA VAL A 101 -3.86 4.77 -5.75
C VAL A 101 -4.13 4.16 -7.13
N GLU A 102 -5.34 3.62 -7.33
CA GLU A 102 -5.72 2.85 -8.52
C GLU A 102 -6.34 3.71 -9.62
N PHE A 103 -7.05 4.79 -9.27
CA PHE A 103 -7.74 5.70 -10.18
C PHE A 103 -6.98 7.02 -10.31
N ARG A 104 -5.75 6.90 -10.80
CA ARG A 104 -4.85 8.04 -11.03
C ARG A 104 -5.46 9.03 -12.01
N HIS A 105 -5.19 10.32 -11.77
CA HIS A 105 -5.73 11.43 -12.56
C HIS A 105 -7.27 11.48 -12.68
N CYS A 106 -8.00 10.68 -11.90
CA CYS A 106 -9.45 10.73 -11.85
C CYS A 106 -9.90 11.62 -10.70
N ASN A 107 -11.11 12.18 -10.81
CA ASN A 107 -11.72 13.00 -9.77
C ASN A 107 -12.96 12.28 -9.22
N LEU A 108 -12.91 11.86 -7.95
CA LEU A 108 -14.04 11.29 -7.25
C LEU A 108 -15.02 12.39 -6.85
N GLU A 109 -16.27 12.24 -7.27
CA GLU A 109 -17.32 13.24 -7.07
C GLU A 109 -18.24 12.87 -5.92
N SER A 110 -18.61 11.60 -5.82
CA SER A 110 -19.40 11.11 -4.69
C SER A 110 -19.18 9.63 -4.40
N LEU A 111 -19.45 9.27 -3.14
CA LEU A 111 -19.61 7.92 -2.65
C LEU A 111 -20.95 7.81 -1.93
N THR A 112 -21.73 6.79 -2.27
CA THR A 112 -23.04 6.56 -1.69
C THR A 112 -23.14 5.15 -1.15
N TYR A 113 -23.53 5.04 0.12
CA TYR A 113 -23.97 3.78 0.70
C TYR A 113 -25.49 3.81 0.80
N ASP A 114 -26.14 3.06 -0.06
CA ASP A 114 -27.59 2.81 -0.01
C ASP A 114 -27.83 1.44 0.62
N LYS A 115 -28.39 1.45 1.84
CA LYS A 115 -28.65 0.22 2.58
C LYS A 115 -29.66 -0.68 1.87
N ALA A 116 -30.74 -0.12 1.32
CA ALA A 116 -31.79 -0.91 0.69
C ALA A 116 -31.27 -1.60 -0.58
N TYR A 117 -30.52 -0.85 -1.40
CA TYR A 117 -29.88 -1.39 -2.60
C TYR A 117 -28.82 -2.44 -2.26
N SER A 118 -27.96 -2.16 -1.27
CA SER A 118 -26.94 -3.10 -0.83
C SER A 118 -27.54 -4.39 -0.26
N ASP A 119 -28.59 -4.31 0.56
CA ASP A 119 -29.25 -5.47 1.16
C ASP A 119 -29.90 -6.38 0.12
N GLN A 120 -30.44 -5.80 -0.96
CA GLN A 120 -31.00 -6.56 -2.08
C GLN A 120 -29.94 -7.43 -2.77
N LEU A 121 -28.71 -6.92 -2.88
CA LEU A 121 -27.61 -7.56 -3.61
C LEU A 121 -26.72 -8.43 -2.71
N ARG A 122 -26.76 -8.19 -1.40
CA ARG A 122 -25.93 -8.89 -0.41
C ARG A 122 -25.93 -10.42 -0.54
N PRO A 123 -27.05 -11.14 -0.75
CA PRO A 123 -27.01 -12.60 -0.90
C PRO A 123 -26.17 -13.06 -2.09
N GLN A 124 -26.23 -12.31 -3.20
CA GLN A 124 -25.46 -12.63 -4.41
C GLN A 124 -23.97 -12.33 -4.21
N LEU A 125 -23.65 -11.19 -3.60
CA LEU A 125 -22.29 -10.80 -3.28
C LEU A 125 -21.65 -11.77 -2.26
N ALA A 126 -22.39 -12.17 -1.22
CA ALA A 126 -21.91 -13.08 -0.19
C ALA A 126 -21.52 -14.43 -0.80
N GLU A 127 -22.33 -14.95 -1.73
CA GLU A 127 -22.01 -16.19 -2.45
C GLU A 127 -20.80 -16.03 -3.38
N LEU A 128 -20.70 -14.90 -4.09
CA LEU A 128 -19.60 -14.63 -5.02
C LEU A 128 -18.25 -14.48 -4.30
N TYR A 129 -18.24 -13.83 -3.12
CA TYR A 129 -17.03 -13.56 -2.34
C TYR A 129 -16.86 -14.46 -1.10
N LYS A 130 -17.64 -15.53 -0.93
CA LYS A 130 -17.60 -16.46 0.24
C LYS A 130 -16.20 -16.99 0.59
N ASN A 131 -15.34 -17.13 -0.42
CA ASN A 131 -13.97 -17.63 -0.22
C ASN A 131 -13.06 -16.57 0.41
N GLN A 132 -13.37 -15.28 0.22
CA GLN A 132 -12.60 -14.12 0.67
C GLN A 132 -13.16 -13.53 1.98
N LEU A 133 -14.46 -13.71 2.27
CA LEU A 133 -15.17 -13.14 3.41
C LEU A 133 -15.05 -13.95 4.70
N TYR A 134 -14.89 -13.28 5.84
CA TYR A 134 -15.08 -13.87 7.16
C TYR A 134 -16.58 -13.91 7.49
N GLY A 135 -17.33 -14.81 6.83
CA GLY A 135 -18.80 -14.92 6.97
C GLY A 135 -19.56 -14.36 5.77
N GLU A 136 -20.73 -13.76 6.01
CA GLU A 136 -21.61 -13.15 4.99
C GLU A 136 -21.58 -11.61 5.04
N ASP A 137 -20.59 -11.06 5.73
CA ASP A 137 -20.47 -9.63 6.02
C ASP A 137 -19.89 -8.86 4.83
N VAL A 138 -20.76 -8.61 3.84
CA VAL A 138 -20.47 -7.87 2.62
C VAL A 138 -21.56 -6.84 2.33
N PHE A 139 -21.15 -5.70 1.79
CA PHE A 139 -22.04 -4.62 1.36
C PHE A 139 -21.43 -3.85 0.18
N LEU A 140 -22.27 -3.03 -0.44
CA LEU A 140 -21.95 -2.31 -1.67
C LEU A 140 -21.90 -0.80 -1.42
N ILE A 141 -20.89 -0.14 -1.99
CA ILE A 141 -20.82 1.32 -2.10
C ILE A 141 -20.83 1.67 -3.59
N THR A 142 -21.64 2.66 -3.98
CA THR A 142 -21.60 3.22 -5.34
C THR A 142 -20.77 4.49 -5.36
N ALA A 143 -20.09 4.73 -6.46
CA ALA A 143 -19.22 5.88 -6.67
C ALA A 143 -19.57 6.58 -7.97
N SER A 144 -19.46 7.91 -7.96
CA SER A 144 -19.42 8.71 -9.17
C SER A 144 -18.07 9.41 -9.28
N PHE A 145 -17.45 9.32 -10.45
CA PHE A 145 -16.16 9.95 -10.71
C PHE A 145 -15.97 10.28 -12.19
N THR A 146 -15.10 11.24 -12.45
CA THR A 146 -14.70 11.62 -13.80
C THR A 146 -13.26 11.19 -14.06
N THR A 147 -13.01 10.51 -15.17
CA THR A 147 -11.66 10.09 -15.58
C THR A 147 -10.85 11.26 -16.15
N GLY A 148 -9.54 11.21 -15.97
CA GLY A 148 -8.61 12.16 -16.58
C GLY A 148 -8.38 11.89 -18.08
N GLU A 149 -7.53 12.71 -18.71
CA GLU A 149 -7.16 12.58 -20.12
C GLU A 149 -6.15 11.44 -20.37
N LYS A 150 -5.31 11.12 -19.39
CA LYS A 150 -4.17 10.19 -19.51
C LYS A 150 -4.16 9.18 -18.37
N ASP A 151 -3.52 8.04 -18.63
CA ASP A 151 -3.31 6.96 -17.65
C ASP A 151 -4.63 6.50 -16.98
N VAL A 152 -5.68 6.45 -17.79
CA VAL A 152 -7.03 6.03 -17.39
C VAL A 152 -7.04 4.55 -17.00
N PRO A 153 -7.75 4.15 -15.93
CA PRO A 153 -7.89 2.75 -15.56
C PRO A 153 -8.41 1.88 -16.70
N SER A 154 -7.93 0.63 -16.73
CA SER A 154 -8.27 -0.33 -17.80
C SER A 154 -9.78 -0.53 -17.92
N GLY A 155 -10.30 -0.41 -19.13
CA GLY A 155 -11.72 -0.58 -19.43
C GLY A 155 -12.57 0.69 -19.29
N LEU A 156 -11.94 1.82 -18.94
CA LEU A 156 -12.60 3.13 -18.89
C LEU A 156 -12.08 4.05 -20.01
N GLU A 157 -12.91 5.00 -20.40
CA GLU A 157 -12.63 6.00 -21.42
C GLU A 157 -12.11 7.29 -20.77
N PRO A 158 -11.22 8.04 -21.43
CA PRO A 158 -10.73 9.33 -20.93
C PRO A 158 -11.83 10.39 -20.91
N ASN A 159 -11.71 11.35 -20.00
CA ASN A 159 -12.64 12.49 -19.84
C ASN A 159 -14.12 12.08 -19.78
N THR A 160 -14.41 10.95 -19.15
CA THR A 160 -15.74 10.36 -19.06
C THR A 160 -16.17 10.28 -17.60
N THR A 161 -17.40 10.71 -17.34
CA THR A 161 -18.03 10.58 -16.02
C THR A 161 -18.73 9.23 -15.94
N TYR A 162 -18.37 8.46 -14.92
CA TYR A 162 -19.02 7.21 -14.58
C TYR A 162 -19.90 7.43 -13.35
N GLU A 163 -21.15 7.01 -13.46
CA GLU A 163 -22.11 6.97 -12.36
C GLU A 163 -22.31 5.52 -11.95
N ASP A 164 -22.74 5.31 -10.69
CA ASP A 164 -23.06 4.00 -10.13
C ASP A 164 -21.93 2.96 -10.19
N TYR A 165 -20.67 3.40 -10.22
CA TYR A 165 -19.53 2.48 -10.20
C TYR A 165 -19.46 1.77 -8.85
N GLN A 166 -19.44 0.44 -8.87
CA GLN A 166 -19.67 -0.34 -7.65
C GLN A 166 -18.35 -0.71 -6.97
N TRP A 167 -18.36 -0.63 -5.65
CA TRP A 167 -17.28 -1.04 -4.76
C TRP A 167 -17.82 -2.06 -3.77
N VAL A 168 -17.30 -3.29 -3.85
CA VAL A 168 -17.67 -4.36 -2.92
C VAL A 168 -16.76 -4.32 -1.72
N VAL A 169 -17.36 -4.20 -0.54
CA VAL A 169 -16.64 -4.08 0.72
C VAL A 169 -17.13 -5.14 1.69
N GLY A 170 -16.20 -5.74 2.42
CA GLY A 170 -16.56 -6.73 3.44
C GLY A 170 -15.44 -6.98 4.43
N ASP A 171 -15.74 -7.81 5.43
CA ASP A 171 -14.73 -8.28 6.37
C ASP A 171 -13.92 -9.42 5.73
N ALA A 172 -12.69 -9.12 5.31
CA ALA A 172 -11.85 -10.12 4.65
C ALA A 172 -11.21 -11.05 5.68
N LYS A 173 -11.13 -12.36 5.37
CA LYS A 173 -10.50 -13.38 6.25
C LYS A 173 -9.07 -13.06 6.71
N ASN A 174 -8.36 -12.21 5.96
CA ASN A 174 -6.98 -11.82 6.24
C ASN A 174 -6.88 -10.48 7.01
N ALA A 175 -7.99 -9.78 7.22
CA ALA A 175 -8.05 -8.55 7.99
C ALA A 175 -8.42 -8.92 9.43
N HIS A 176 -7.56 -8.58 10.39
CA HIS A 176 -7.77 -9.03 11.78
C HIS A 176 -8.97 -8.38 12.49
N THR A 177 -9.62 -7.36 11.90
CA THR A 177 -10.88 -6.72 12.35
C THR A 177 -11.35 -5.62 11.37
N ASN A 178 -10.85 -5.60 10.13
CA ASN A 178 -10.87 -4.39 9.32
C ASN A 178 -11.61 -4.60 8.00
N ILE A 179 -12.69 -3.83 7.85
CA ILE A 179 -13.40 -3.61 6.60
C ILE A 179 -12.41 -3.36 5.47
N SER A 180 -12.59 -4.07 4.36
CA SER A 180 -11.67 -4.04 3.24
C SER A 180 -12.41 -4.04 1.92
N VAL A 181 -11.87 -3.32 0.94
CA VAL A 181 -12.40 -3.33 -0.43
C VAL A 181 -11.97 -4.63 -1.10
N MET A 182 -12.95 -5.45 -1.45
CA MET A 182 -12.76 -6.75 -2.09
C MET A 182 -12.60 -6.62 -3.60
N ASP A 183 -13.46 -5.81 -4.22
CA ASP A 183 -13.54 -5.67 -5.67
C ASP A 183 -14.22 -4.36 -6.06
N HIS A 184 -14.11 -3.96 -7.32
CA HIS A 184 -14.79 -2.80 -7.86
C HIS A 184 -14.99 -2.88 -9.38
N GLY A 185 -16.07 -2.29 -9.89
CA GLY A 185 -16.42 -2.37 -11.30
C GLY A 185 -17.91 -2.18 -11.58
N PHE A 186 -18.33 -2.55 -12.79
CA PHE A 186 -19.73 -2.76 -13.13
C PHE A 186 -20.02 -4.25 -12.98
N LEU A 187 -20.32 -4.68 -11.75
CA LEU A 187 -20.35 -6.10 -11.39
C LEU A 187 -21.74 -6.74 -11.55
N LEU A 188 -22.79 -5.93 -11.74
CA LEU A 188 -24.19 -6.34 -11.71
C LEU A 188 -25.02 -5.62 -12.77
#